data_AF-A0A7W8IGN0-F1
#
_entry.id   AF-A0A7W8IGN0-F1
#
_cell.length_a   1.000
_cell.length_b   1.000
_cell.length_c   1.000
_cell.angle_alpha   90.00
_cell.angle_beta   90.00
_cell.angle_gamma   90.00
#
_symmetry.space_group_name_H-M   'P 1'
#
loop_
_entity.id
_entity.type
_entity.pdbx_description
1 polymer ?
#
loop_
_entity_poly.entity_id
_entity_poly.type
_entity_poly.pdbx_seq_one_letter_code
_entity_poly.pdbx_strand_id
1 'polypeptide(L)'
;MSSRNVREKLWLAIRALTTSGGTLQERLVSAATGLCSLPSNNELPKQYEEALSSIIRNLTKNHAVGNEGRIEATTRKISDQDASRIANEILDLYTSLRGGI
;
A
#
# COMPACT_ATOMS: atom_id res chain seq x y z
N MET A 1 17.76 1.60 5.91
CA MET A 1 16.53 2.02 6.65
C MET A 1 15.91 0.74 7.17
N SER A 2 15.66 0.64 8.47
CA SER A 2 15.34 -0.65 9.11
C SER A 2 13.88 -1.10 8.88
N SER A 3 13.65 -2.40 9.01
CA SER A 3 12.33 -3.07 9.00
C SER A 3 11.28 -2.42 9.91
N ARG A 4 11.71 -1.69 10.96
CA ARG A 4 10.84 -0.88 11.83
C ARG A 4 10.09 0.20 11.06
N ASN A 5 10.74 0.89 10.12
CA ASN A 5 10.12 1.95 9.34
C ASN A 5 9.04 1.39 8.39
N VAL A 6 9.32 0.25 7.75
CA VAL A 6 8.33 -0.44 6.90
C VAL A 6 7.08 -0.79 7.70
N ARG A 7 7.24 -1.38 8.89
CA ARG A 7 6.09 -1.69 9.77
C ARG A 7 5.31 -0.45 10.16
N GLU A 8 5.98 0.66 10.45
CA GLU A 8 5.32 1.92 10.77
C GLU A 8 4.50 2.45 9.58
N LYS A 9 5.06 2.43 8.36
CA LYS A 9 4.33 2.85 7.15
C LYS A 9 3.15 1.93 6.82
N LEU A 10 3.30 0.62 7.01
CA LEU A 10 2.21 -0.34 6.86
C LEU A 10 1.11 -0.10 7.90
N TRP A 11 1.47 0.17 9.15
CA TRP A 11 0.50 0.53 10.19
C TRP A 11 -0.26 1.82 9.87
N LEU A 12 0.45 2.86 9.40
CA LEU A 12 -0.18 4.10 8.95
C LEU A 12 -1.10 3.88 7.75
N ALA A 13 -0.73 3.00 6.82
CA ALA A 13 -1.56 2.61 5.69
C ALA A 13 -2.85 1.92 6.16
N ILE A 14 -2.76 0.97 7.09
CA ILE A 14 -3.93 0.29 7.70
C ILE A 14 -4.81 1.32 8.41
N ARG A 15 -4.23 2.22 9.19
CA ARG A 15 -4.97 3.28 9.87
C ARG A 15 -5.75 4.12 8.87
N ALA A 16 -5.12 4.56 7.77
CA ALA A 16 -5.79 5.31 6.71
C ALA A 16 -6.96 4.52 6.08
N LEU A 17 -6.80 3.21 5.85
CA LEU A 17 -7.88 2.35 5.34
C LEU A 17 -9.11 2.29 6.28
N THR A 18 -8.89 2.44 7.58
CA THR A 18 -9.96 2.37 8.60
C THR A 18 -10.55 3.72 8.99
N THR A 19 -9.79 4.82 8.89
CA THR A 19 -10.20 6.13 9.43
C THR A 19 -10.51 7.17 8.37
N SER A 20 -9.99 7.03 7.14
CA SER A 20 -10.30 7.97 6.07
C SER A 20 -11.75 7.77 5.61
N GLY A 21 -12.44 8.86 5.26
CA GLY A 21 -13.79 8.79 4.68
C GLY A 21 -13.77 8.35 3.22
N GLY A 22 -14.96 8.06 2.67
CA GLY A 22 -15.16 7.74 1.26
C GLY A 22 -15.09 6.26 0.92
N THR A 23 -14.96 5.99 -0.38
CA THR A 23 -14.84 4.66 -0.99
C THR A 23 -13.54 3.97 -0.59
N LEU A 24 -13.44 2.66 -0.79
CA LEU A 24 -12.20 1.93 -0.48
C LEU A 24 -11.02 2.42 -1.35
N GLN A 25 -11.29 2.81 -2.59
CA GLN A 25 -10.33 3.36 -3.54
C GLN A 25 -9.73 4.67 -3.02
N GLU A 26 -10.56 5.60 -2.53
CA GLU A 26 -10.09 6.87 -1.94
C GLU A 26 -9.25 6.64 -0.68
N ARG A 27 -9.64 5.65 0.14
CA ARG A 27 -8.87 5.26 1.32
C ARG A 27 -7.53 4.62 0.93
N LEU A 28 -7.48 3.84 -0.15
CA LEU A 28 -6.24 3.30 -0.70
C LEU A 28 -5.29 4.38 -1.23
N VAL A 29 -5.79 5.49 -1.78
CA VAL A 29 -4.94 6.63 -2.16
C VAL A 29 -4.18 7.14 -0.94
N SER A 30 -4.89 7.34 0.17
CA SER A 30 -4.28 7.80 1.44
C SER A 30 -3.26 6.80 1.97
N ALA A 31 -3.58 5.51 1.91
CA ALA A 31 -2.70 4.44 2.37
C ALA A 31 -1.41 4.33 1.53
N ALA A 32 -1.53 4.48 0.21
CA ALA A 32 -0.44 4.32 -0.75
C ALA A 32 0.65 5.40 -0.61
N THR A 33 0.30 6.64 -0.27
CA THR A 33 1.25 7.75 -0.15
C THR A 33 2.41 7.43 0.81
N GLY A 34 2.11 6.80 1.95
CA GLY A 34 3.13 6.38 2.91
C GLY A 34 4.00 5.23 2.40
N LEU A 35 3.41 4.28 1.68
CA LEU A 35 4.10 3.09 1.16
C LEU A 35 5.03 3.44 -0.01
N CYS A 36 4.60 4.31 -0.93
CA CYS A 36 5.41 4.76 -2.06
C CYS A 36 6.62 5.62 -1.65
N SER A 37 6.64 6.12 -0.40
CA SER A 37 7.81 6.83 0.16
C SER A 37 8.90 5.90 0.70
N LEU A 38 8.63 4.59 0.80
CA LEU A 38 9.62 3.63 1.26
C LEU A 38 10.70 3.44 0.20
N PRO A 39 11.99 3.47 0.56
CA PRO A 39 13.06 3.15 -0.37
C PRO A 39 13.02 1.67 -0.72
N SER A 40 13.52 1.33 -1.92
CA SER A 40 13.64 -0.07 -2.35
C SER A 40 14.63 -0.88 -1.50
N ASN A 41 15.59 -0.25 -0.82
CA ASN A 41 16.62 -0.93 -0.01
C ASN A 41 16.23 -1.14 1.48
N ASN A 42 14.97 -1.44 1.73
CA ASN A 42 14.34 -1.41 3.07
C ASN A 42 14.75 -2.53 4.05
N GLU A 43 15.89 -3.19 3.82
CA GLU A 43 16.48 -4.25 4.66
C GLU A 43 15.50 -5.39 5.01
N LEU A 44 14.45 -5.56 4.21
CA LEU A 44 13.48 -6.62 4.40
C LEU A 44 14.04 -7.94 3.85
N PRO A 45 13.70 -9.08 4.48
CA PRO A 45 13.82 -10.38 3.81
C PRO A 45 13.13 -10.35 2.44
N LYS A 46 13.76 -10.98 1.44
CA LYS A 46 13.36 -10.94 0.03
C LYS A 46 11.86 -11.16 -0.20
N GLN A 47 11.26 -12.13 0.48
CA GLN A 47 9.82 -12.42 0.39
C GLN A 47 8.92 -11.23 0.76
N TYR A 48 9.32 -10.42 1.75
CA TYR A 48 8.56 -9.24 2.19
C TYR A 48 8.83 -8.04 1.30
N GLU A 49 10.05 -7.92 0.76
CA GLU A 49 10.39 -6.91 -0.24
C GLU A 49 9.59 -7.13 -1.54
N GLU A 50 9.46 -8.38 -1.99
CA GLU A 50 8.66 -8.76 -3.16
C GLU A 50 7.17 -8.48 -2.93
N ALA A 51 6.64 -8.82 -1.75
CA ALA A 51 5.27 -8.51 -1.37
C ALA A 51 5.00 -6.99 -1.37
N LEU A 52 5.87 -6.21 -0.72
CA LEU A 52 5.76 -4.75 -0.69
C LEU A 52 5.84 -4.16 -2.10
N SER A 53 6.78 -4.63 -2.90
CA SER A 53 6.94 -4.19 -4.29
C SER A 53 5.73 -4.54 -5.15
N SER A 54 5.10 -5.69 -4.91
CA SER A 54 3.85 -6.09 -5.57
C SER A 54 2.70 -5.14 -5.23
N ILE A 55 2.55 -4.79 -3.95
CA ILE A 55 1.54 -3.83 -3.47
C ILE A 55 1.75 -2.46 -4.14
N ILE A 56 2.97 -1.92 -4.09
CA ILE A 56 3.30 -0.62 -4.69
C ILE A 56 3.04 -0.64 -6.21
N ARG A 57 3.41 -1.71 -6.90
CA ARG A 57 3.15 -1.88 -8.33
C ARG A 57 1.63 -1.92 -8.60
N ASN A 58 0.86 -2.66 -7.81
CA ASN A 58 -0.60 -2.72 -7.96
C ASN A 58 -1.28 -1.36 -7.72
N LEU A 59 -0.70 -0.52 -6.86
CA LEU A 59 -1.16 0.83 -6.56
C LEU A 59 -0.71 1.88 -7.58
N THR A 60 0.25 1.59 -8.45
CA THR A 60 0.86 2.57 -9.37
C THR A 60 0.95 2.11 -10.83
N LYS A 61 0.31 0.97 -11.16
CA LYS A 61 0.40 0.34 -12.50
C LYS A 61 -0.12 1.21 -13.63
N ASN A 62 -1.13 2.05 -13.38
CA ASN A 62 -1.69 2.91 -14.41
C ASN A 62 -0.92 4.24 -14.47
N HIS A 63 -0.71 4.74 -15.69
CA HIS A 63 -0.16 6.07 -15.91
C HIS A 63 -1.17 7.14 -15.47
N ALA A 64 -0.64 8.23 -14.92
CA ALA A 64 -1.40 9.44 -14.63
C ALA A 64 -2.01 10.02 -15.91
N VAL A 65 -3.25 10.52 -15.82
CA VAL A 65 -3.92 11.23 -16.91
C VAL A 65 -4.28 12.64 -16.45
N GLY A 66 -3.67 13.67 -17.06
CA GLY A 66 -3.87 15.06 -16.65
C GLY A 66 -3.12 15.40 -15.36
N ASN A 67 -3.81 16.01 -14.39
CA ASN A 67 -3.21 16.56 -13.16
C ASN A 67 -3.21 15.60 -11.96
N GLU A 68 -3.63 14.35 -12.12
CA GLU A 68 -3.65 13.35 -11.03
C GLU A 68 -2.33 12.60 -10.88
N GLY A 69 -2.09 12.00 -9.71
CA GLY A 69 -0.96 11.09 -9.48
C GLY A 69 -1.22 9.67 -10.03
N ARG A 70 -0.16 8.86 -10.21
CA ARG A 70 -0.30 7.44 -10.63
C ARG A 70 -1.16 6.62 -9.65
N ILE A 71 -1.11 6.96 -8.37
CA ILE A 71 -1.92 6.32 -7.32
C ILE A 71 -3.40 6.56 -7.57
N GLU A 72 -3.79 7.82 -7.77
CA GLU A 72 -5.18 8.22 -8.07
C GLU A 72 -5.65 7.60 -9.38
N ALA A 73 -4.82 7.68 -10.43
CA ALA A 73 -5.11 7.09 -11.74
C ALA A 73 -5.31 5.57 -11.68
N THR A 74 -4.59 4.89 -10.78
CA THR A 74 -4.69 3.44 -10.61
C THR A 74 -5.91 3.07 -9.78
N THR A 75 -6.06 3.67 -8.61
CA THR A 75 -7.13 3.36 -7.66
C THR A 75 -8.52 3.68 -8.21
N ARG A 76 -8.67 4.71 -9.05
CA ARG A 76 -9.95 5.01 -9.74
C ARG A 76 -10.39 3.95 -10.77
N LYS A 77 -9.45 3.12 -11.25
CA LYS A 77 -9.69 2.14 -12.33
C LYS A 77 -9.79 0.71 -11.82
N ILE A 78 -9.51 0.44 -10.55
CA ILE A 78 -9.61 -0.90 -9.98
C ILE A 78 -11.01 -1.14 -9.42
N SER A 79 -11.45 -2.40 -9.51
CA SER A 79 -12.71 -2.85 -8.93
C SER A 79 -12.67 -2.82 -7.39
N ASP A 80 -13.84 -2.84 -6.75
CA ASP A 80 -13.93 -3.00 -5.28
C ASP A 80 -13.25 -4.28 -4.79
N GLN A 81 -13.31 -5.35 -5.60
CA GLN A 81 -12.65 -6.62 -5.31
C GLN A 81 -11.12 -6.48 -5.34
N ASP A 82 -10.58 -5.81 -6.35
CA ASP A 82 -9.14 -5.52 -6.43
C ASP A 82 -8.69 -4.59 -5.31
N ALA A 83 -9.49 -3.56 -5.00
CA ALA A 83 -9.22 -2.66 -3.90
C ALA A 83 -9.18 -3.42 -2.55
N SER A 84 -10.14 -4.31 -2.32
CA SER A 84 -10.19 -5.17 -1.13
C SER A 84 -9.00 -6.12 -1.07
N ARG A 85 -8.61 -6.70 -2.20
CA ARG A 85 -7.42 -7.55 -2.29
C ARG A 85 -6.15 -6.79 -1.90
N ILE A 86 -5.93 -5.59 -2.43
CA ILE A 86 -4.75 -4.78 -2.09
C ILE A 86 -4.76 -4.37 -0.61
N ALA A 87 -5.92 -4.01 -0.06
CA ALA A 87 -6.06 -3.69 1.36
C ALA A 87 -5.69 -4.88 2.26
N ASN A 88 -6.10 -6.09 1.89
CA ASN A 88 -5.72 -7.32 2.58
C ASN A 88 -4.22 -7.61 2.44
N GLU A 89 -3.64 -7.47 1.24
CA GLU A 89 -2.20 -7.64 1.03
C GLU A 89 -1.36 -6.72 1.96
N ILE A 90 -1.81 -5.49 2.19
CA ILE A 90 -1.18 -4.54 3.14
C ILE A 90 -1.26 -5.07 4.58
N LEU A 91 -2.43 -5.57 5.00
CA LEU A 91 -2.63 -6.14 6.34
C LEU A 91 -1.80 -7.41 6.55
N ASP A 92 -1.78 -8.31 5.57
CA ASP A 92 -1.04 -9.57 5.60
C ASP A 92 0.46 -9.32 5.72
N LEU A 93 0.98 -8.34 4.98
CA LEU A 93 2.38 -7.95 5.09
C LEU A 93 2.71 -7.36 6.47
N TYR A 94 1.84 -6.52 7.01
CA TYR A 94 2.02 -5.95 8.35
C TYR A 94 2.05 -7.05 9.43
N THR A 95 1.06 -7.95 9.41
CA THR A 95 0.94 -9.03 10.41
C THR A 95 2.13 -9.99 10.31
N SER A 96 2.56 -10.33 9.09
CA SER A 96 3.75 -11.17 8.88
C SER A 96 5.03 -10.53 9.45
N LEU A 97 5.23 -9.22 9.25
CA LEU A 97 6.39 -8.50 9.79
C LEU A 97 6.31 -8.27 11.31
N ARG A 98 5.11 -8.29 11.89
CA ARG A 98 4.87 -8.21 13.34
C ARG A 98 5.12 -9.55 14.05
N GLY A 99 5.06 -10.67 13.31
CA GLY A 99 5.19 -12.03 13.85
C GLY A 99 3.86 -12.75 14.07
N GLY A 100 2.79 -12.33 13.40
CA GLY A 100 1.44 -12.87 13.54
C GLY A 100 0.45 -11.88 14.15
N ILE A 101 -0.79 -12.36 14.37
CA ILE A 101 -1.86 -11.60 15.03
C ILE A 101 -1.68 -11.69 16.55
#